data_AF-A0A8T2KZD8-F1
#
_entry.id   AF-A0A8T2KZD8-F1
#
_cell.length_a   1.000
_cell.length_b   1.000
_cell.length_c   1.000
_cell.angle_alpha   90.00
_cell.angle_beta   90.00
_cell.angle_gamma   90.00
#
_symmetry.space_group_name_H-M   'P 1'
#
loop_
_entity.id
_entity.type
_entity.pdbx_description
1 polymer ?
#
loop_
_entity_poly.entity_id
_entity_poly.type
_entity_poly.pdbx_seq_one_letter_code
_entity_poly.pdbx_strand_id
1 'polypeptide(L)'
;MPCLAHTLQLTLKDAIKHPNADVLISRARKLVHAVRKSSVANEAIIKKCGKTLVRDCSTRWNSTLDMLRRLLEIRTELNQVLEELGMDTLLTSDWAKIENLVKLLDPFAIHTDQLQGDSQSLSHVVPCLLNLEAHLLTTTAAGKQLAQVLLKSLQERFAAILSPDFPHFDATPAAACLLDPSVSLILQTPDMVPLRRAAQSLVETLATQYNPATAPQAVTATQNAVDSPPTVLQKYRFLASRMEVNVSLTNQPDGTDSLLTEMKKYVDDIKQSVFNETPLQFWRSKEAVYPKLAPVALDLVSAPASQAFVERIFSVCGLLSSGLRNRTTTSLEQRVFLKINKKLLID
;
A
#
# COMPACT_ATOMS: atom_id res chain seq x y z
N MET A 1 1.15 16.16 2.34
CA MET A 1 0.13 15.12 2.58
C MET A 1 0.26 14.49 3.96
N PRO A 2 -0.86 14.08 4.60
CA PRO A 2 -0.84 13.21 5.78
C PRO A 2 -0.33 11.80 5.43
N CYS A 3 0.23 11.08 6.43
CA CYS A 3 0.73 9.71 6.26
C CYS A 3 -0.39 8.76 5.81
N LEU A 4 -0.25 8.12 4.64
CA LEU A 4 -1.27 7.25 4.05
C LEU A 4 -1.64 6.08 4.94
N ALA A 5 -0.65 5.42 5.54
CA ALA A 5 -0.89 4.28 6.42
C ALA A 5 -1.68 4.70 7.67
N HIS A 6 -1.40 5.90 8.20
CA HIS A 6 -2.18 6.46 9.29
C HIS A 6 -3.62 6.79 8.85
N THR A 7 -3.79 7.39 7.68
CA THR A 7 -5.12 7.71 7.13
C THR A 7 -5.95 6.45 6.88
N LEU A 8 -5.37 5.37 6.33
CA LEU A 8 -6.02 4.06 6.19
C LEU A 8 -6.42 3.48 7.55
N GLN A 9 -5.55 3.59 8.56
CA GLN A 9 -5.88 3.19 9.93
C GLN A 9 -7.09 3.97 10.48
N LEU A 10 -7.23 5.26 10.17
CA LEU A 10 -8.39 6.05 10.57
C LEU A 10 -9.67 5.55 9.89
N THR A 11 -9.62 5.27 8.57
CA THR A 11 -10.75 4.66 7.83
C THR A 11 -11.23 3.37 8.49
N LEU A 12 -10.30 2.53 8.94
CA LEU A 12 -10.61 1.24 9.56
C LEU A 12 -11.14 1.37 10.98
N LYS A 13 -10.67 2.37 11.74
CA LYS A 13 -11.21 2.67 13.07
C LYS A 13 -12.69 3.04 13.01
N ASP A 14 -13.11 3.78 11.98
CA ASP A 14 -14.52 4.13 11.80
C ASP A 14 -15.38 2.88 11.56
N ALA A 15 -14.88 1.94 10.75
CA ALA A 15 -15.56 0.68 10.46
C ALA A 15 -15.62 -0.27 11.67
N ILE A 16 -14.53 -0.42 12.41
CA ILE A 16 -14.48 -1.27 13.60
C ILE A 16 -15.43 -0.77 14.70
N LYS A 17 -15.64 0.56 14.79
CA LYS A 17 -16.59 1.18 15.72
C LYS A 17 -18.05 1.08 15.28
N HIS A 18 -18.32 0.63 14.07
CA HIS A 18 -19.70 0.45 13.61
C HIS A 18 -20.40 -0.59 14.50
N PRO A 19 -21.65 -0.38 14.96
CA PRO A 19 -22.31 -1.24 15.97
C PRO A 19 -22.28 -2.73 15.63
N ASN A 20 -22.53 -3.07 14.36
CA ASN A 20 -22.52 -4.47 13.90
C ASN A 20 -21.13 -5.12 14.01
N ALA A 21 -20.06 -4.37 13.77
CA ALA A 21 -18.69 -4.85 13.89
C ALA A 21 -18.27 -4.89 15.36
N ASP A 22 -18.54 -3.83 16.13
CA ASP A 22 -18.10 -3.72 17.51
C ASP A 22 -18.72 -4.79 18.41
N VAL A 23 -20.01 -5.10 18.24
CA VAL A 23 -20.68 -6.17 19.01
C VAL A 23 -20.10 -7.55 18.69
N LEU A 24 -19.72 -7.80 17.44
CA LEU A 24 -19.10 -9.06 17.03
C LEU A 24 -17.67 -9.18 17.59
N ILE A 25 -16.87 -8.13 17.41
CA ILE A 25 -15.49 -8.08 17.87
C ILE A 25 -15.45 -8.17 19.41
N SER A 26 -16.38 -7.54 20.11
CA SER A 26 -16.48 -7.63 21.57
C SER A 26 -16.79 -9.04 22.05
N ARG A 27 -17.62 -9.81 21.32
CA ARG A 27 -17.83 -11.24 21.61
C ARG A 27 -16.57 -12.07 21.37
N ALA A 28 -15.88 -11.84 20.26
CA ALA A 28 -14.60 -12.48 19.97
C ALA A 28 -13.53 -12.18 21.05
N ARG A 29 -13.43 -10.92 21.50
CA ARG A 29 -12.55 -10.52 22.61
C ARG A 29 -12.87 -11.25 23.91
N LYS A 30 -14.15 -11.37 24.26
CA LYS A 30 -14.59 -12.08 25.47
C LYS A 30 -14.17 -13.55 25.44
N LEU A 31 -14.36 -14.23 24.30
CA LEU A 31 -13.89 -15.61 24.12
C LEU A 31 -12.37 -15.71 24.30
N VAL A 32 -11.61 -14.88 23.58
CA VAL A 32 -10.14 -14.85 23.68
C VAL A 32 -9.68 -14.59 25.12
N HIS A 33 -10.33 -13.65 25.80
CA HIS A 33 -10.02 -13.34 27.20
C HIS A 33 -10.28 -14.53 28.12
N ALA A 34 -11.45 -15.18 28.00
CA ALA A 34 -11.81 -16.33 28.83
C ALA A 34 -10.80 -17.48 28.66
N VAL A 35 -10.43 -17.81 27.42
CA VAL A 35 -9.45 -18.85 27.11
C VAL A 35 -8.05 -18.48 27.59
N ARG A 36 -7.60 -17.24 27.35
CA ARG A 36 -6.27 -16.78 27.76
C ARG A 36 -6.12 -16.63 29.28
N LYS A 37 -7.24 -16.52 30.02
CA LYS A 37 -7.28 -16.48 31.48
C LYS A 37 -7.20 -17.89 32.09
N SER A 38 -7.75 -18.90 31.41
CA SER A 38 -7.66 -20.30 31.82
C SER A 38 -6.33 -20.91 31.41
N SER A 39 -5.46 -21.20 32.38
CA SER A 39 -4.19 -21.91 32.12
C SER A 39 -4.44 -23.27 31.48
N VAL A 40 -5.45 -23.99 31.97
CA VAL A 40 -5.86 -25.31 31.47
C VAL A 40 -6.29 -25.24 30.00
N ALA A 41 -7.18 -24.31 29.64
CA ALA A 41 -7.63 -24.18 28.25
C ALA A 41 -6.50 -23.74 27.32
N ASN A 42 -5.67 -22.79 27.78
CA ASN A 42 -4.55 -22.31 26.98
C ASN A 42 -3.50 -23.41 26.76
N GLU A 43 -3.19 -24.23 27.77
CA GLU A 43 -2.28 -25.37 27.65
C GLU A 43 -2.86 -26.48 26.74
N ALA A 44 -4.15 -26.78 26.86
CA ALA A 44 -4.83 -27.74 26.00
C ALA A 44 -4.77 -27.32 24.52
N ILE A 45 -4.98 -26.05 24.21
CA ILE A 45 -4.86 -25.51 22.84
C ILE A 45 -3.43 -25.64 22.33
N ILE A 46 -2.43 -25.27 23.14
CA ILE A 46 -1.01 -25.41 22.76
C ILE A 46 -0.69 -26.88 22.46
N LYS A 47 -1.17 -27.81 23.29
CA LYS A 47 -0.98 -29.25 23.08
C LYS A 47 -1.64 -29.75 21.79
N LYS A 48 -2.80 -29.18 21.42
CA LYS A 48 -3.58 -29.64 20.26
C LYS A 48 -3.08 -29.09 18.93
N CYS A 49 -2.67 -27.81 18.87
CA CYS A 49 -2.28 -27.16 17.61
C CYS A 49 -0.98 -26.35 17.66
N GLY A 50 -0.25 -26.36 18.77
CA GLY A 50 1.03 -25.65 18.92
C GLY A 50 0.92 -24.12 18.92
N LYS A 51 -0.30 -23.56 18.98
CA LYS A 51 -0.57 -22.13 18.86
C LYS A 51 -1.23 -21.59 20.12
N THR A 52 -1.22 -20.27 20.25
CA THR A 52 -1.94 -19.54 21.30
C THR A 52 -2.91 -18.53 20.67
N LEU A 53 -3.94 -18.13 21.41
CA LEU A 53 -4.80 -17.03 20.95
C LEU A 53 -4.07 -15.68 21.06
N VAL A 54 -4.21 -14.87 20.01
CA VAL A 54 -3.67 -13.50 19.93
C VAL A 54 -4.61 -12.57 20.69
N ARG A 55 -4.07 -11.71 21.56
CA ARG A 55 -4.87 -10.69 22.27
C ARG A 55 -5.02 -9.45 21.40
N ASP A 56 -6.24 -8.91 21.35
CA ASP A 56 -6.49 -7.60 20.75
C ASP A 56 -5.89 -6.47 21.60
N CYS A 57 -5.31 -5.48 20.93
CA CYS A 57 -4.91 -4.20 21.47
C CYS A 57 -5.75 -3.12 20.78
N SER A 58 -6.77 -2.63 21.48
CA SER A 58 -7.79 -1.71 20.93
C SER A 58 -7.24 -0.41 20.31
N THR A 59 -5.99 -0.05 20.59
CA THR A 59 -5.32 1.13 20.02
C THR A 59 -4.76 0.88 18.60
N ARG A 60 -4.58 -0.39 18.19
CA ARG A 60 -4.01 -0.80 16.88
C ARG A 60 -4.91 -1.80 16.18
N TRP A 61 -5.56 -1.35 15.11
CA TRP A 61 -6.53 -2.13 14.34
C TRP A 61 -5.97 -3.46 13.79
N ASN A 62 -4.68 -3.51 13.45
CA ASN A 62 -4.00 -4.74 13.01
C ASN A 62 -4.15 -5.85 14.04
N SER A 63 -4.04 -5.54 15.33
CA SER A 63 -4.17 -6.55 16.39
C SER A 63 -5.60 -7.12 16.50
N THR A 64 -6.62 -6.31 16.18
CA THR A 64 -7.99 -6.80 16.06
C THR A 64 -8.08 -7.83 14.93
N LEU A 65 -7.55 -7.51 13.76
CA LEU A 65 -7.58 -8.41 12.61
C LEU A 65 -6.78 -9.69 12.87
N ASP A 66 -5.60 -9.59 13.49
CA ASP A 66 -4.76 -10.74 13.85
C ASP A 66 -5.45 -11.65 14.86
N MET A 67 -6.16 -11.09 15.84
CA MET A 67 -7.01 -11.87 16.76
C MET A 67 -8.08 -12.66 15.99
N LEU A 68 -8.79 -12.01 15.08
CA LEU A 68 -9.86 -12.64 14.29
C LEU A 68 -9.31 -13.72 13.35
N ARG A 69 -8.20 -13.45 12.67
CA ARG A 69 -7.50 -14.43 11.82
C ARG A 69 -7.07 -15.65 12.63
N ARG A 70 -6.46 -15.46 13.81
CA ARG A 70 -6.07 -16.55 14.70
C ARG A 70 -7.27 -17.37 15.14
N LEU A 71 -8.40 -16.74 15.48
CA LEU A 71 -9.62 -17.44 15.86
C LEU A 71 -10.14 -18.34 14.73
N LEU A 72 -10.13 -17.86 13.48
CA LEU A 72 -10.53 -18.66 12.32
C LEU A 72 -9.53 -19.80 12.05
N GLU A 73 -8.24 -19.52 12.17
CA GLU A 73 -7.14 -20.47 11.92
C GLU A 73 -7.22 -21.70 12.84
N ILE A 74 -7.55 -21.51 14.12
CA ILE A 74 -7.62 -22.61 15.10
C ILE A 74 -9.07 -22.99 15.47
N ARG A 75 -10.05 -22.59 14.65
CA ARG A 75 -11.48 -22.72 14.97
C ARG A 75 -11.87 -24.14 15.37
N THR A 76 -11.36 -25.14 14.66
CA THR A 76 -11.72 -26.55 14.86
C THR A 76 -11.19 -27.04 16.21
N GLU A 77 -9.89 -26.86 16.46
CA GLU A 77 -9.22 -27.31 17.68
C GLU A 77 -9.71 -26.54 18.90
N LEU A 78 -9.94 -25.23 18.74
CA LEU A 78 -10.50 -24.37 19.78
C LEU A 78 -11.88 -24.87 20.22
N ASN A 79 -12.81 -25.10 19.28
CA ASN A 79 -14.16 -25.55 19.63
C ASN A 79 -14.16 -26.91 20.32
N GLN A 80 -13.29 -27.84 19.91
CA GLN A 80 -13.16 -29.13 20.59
C GLN A 80 -12.66 -28.96 22.03
N VAL A 81 -11.63 -28.13 22.27
CA VAL A 81 -11.13 -27.87 23.64
C VAL A 81 -12.19 -27.19 24.50
N LEU A 82 -12.94 -26.24 23.93
CA LEU A 82 -14.01 -25.56 24.65
C LEU A 82 -15.13 -26.55 25.04
N GLU A 83 -15.50 -27.46 24.14
CA GLU A 83 -16.46 -28.52 24.40
C GLU A 83 -15.97 -29.49 25.49
N GLU A 84 -14.72 -29.97 25.40
CA GLU A 84 -14.08 -30.84 26.40
C GLU A 84 -14.04 -30.20 27.80
N LEU A 85 -13.90 -28.88 27.87
CA LEU A 85 -13.81 -28.11 29.13
C LEU A 85 -15.13 -27.50 29.59
N GLY A 86 -16.24 -27.72 28.86
CA GLY A 86 -17.55 -27.13 29.16
C GLY A 86 -17.54 -25.59 29.12
N MET A 87 -16.72 -24.98 28.27
CA MET A 87 -16.63 -23.53 28.09
C MET A 87 -17.50 -23.06 26.92
N ASP A 88 -18.10 -21.87 27.07
CA ASP A 88 -18.87 -21.24 26.00
C ASP A 88 -18.01 -20.89 24.78
N THR A 89 -18.60 -21.03 23.59
CA THR A 89 -18.00 -20.61 22.31
C THR A 89 -18.90 -19.62 21.56
N LEU A 90 -18.40 -19.11 20.43
CA LEU A 90 -19.16 -18.26 19.52
C LEU A 90 -20.21 -19.06 18.75
N LEU A 91 -21.34 -18.42 18.45
CA LEU A 91 -22.39 -19.00 17.62
C LEU A 91 -21.87 -19.28 16.20
N THR A 92 -22.46 -20.27 15.51
CA THR A 92 -22.16 -20.55 14.09
C THR A 92 -22.30 -19.31 13.20
N SER A 93 -23.30 -18.47 13.49
CA SER A 93 -23.51 -17.20 12.79
C SER A 93 -22.44 -16.15 13.08
N ASP A 94 -21.85 -16.15 14.28
CA ASP A 94 -20.75 -15.26 14.64
C ASP A 94 -19.47 -15.67 13.92
N TRP A 95 -19.17 -16.97 13.84
CA TRP A 95 -18.04 -17.48 13.05
C TRP A 95 -18.12 -17.06 11.58
N ALA A 96 -19.29 -17.20 10.95
CA ALA A 96 -19.50 -16.76 9.56
C ALA A 96 -19.34 -15.24 9.39
N LYS A 97 -19.82 -14.44 10.37
CA LYS A 97 -19.62 -12.99 10.36
C LYS A 97 -18.16 -12.59 10.54
N ILE A 98 -17.41 -13.30 11.38
CA ILE A 98 -15.96 -13.07 11.55
C ILE A 98 -15.23 -13.37 10.23
N GLU A 99 -15.56 -14.47 9.56
CA GLU A 99 -14.98 -14.79 8.26
C GLU A 99 -15.23 -13.70 7.22
N ASN A 100 -16.47 -13.20 7.12
CA ASN A 100 -16.81 -12.09 6.23
C ASN A 100 -16.08 -10.80 6.60
N LEU A 101 -15.94 -10.51 7.90
CA LEU A 101 -15.22 -9.33 8.38
C LEU A 101 -13.73 -9.41 8.04
N VAL A 102 -13.09 -10.57 8.26
CA VAL A 102 -11.68 -10.79 7.90
C VAL A 102 -11.49 -10.63 6.39
N LYS A 103 -12.33 -11.25 5.56
CA LYS A 103 -12.27 -11.11 4.09
C LYS A 103 -12.43 -9.65 3.64
N LEU A 104 -13.26 -8.86 4.31
CA LEU A 104 -13.46 -7.44 4.02
C LEU A 104 -12.23 -6.60 4.38
N LEU A 105 -11.60 -6.87 5.53
CA LEU A 105 -10.50 -6.06 6.05
C LEU A 105 -9.11 -6.51 5.56
N ASP A 106 -8.96 -7.75 5.09
CA ASP A 106 -7.67 -8.32 4.65
C ASP A 106 -6.96 -7.47 3.59
N PRO A 107 -7.64 -6.97 2.52
CA PRO A 107 -6.98 -6.11 1.53
C PRO A 107 -6.42 -4.83 2.13
N PHE A 108 -7.05 -4.26 3.15
CA PHE A 108 -6.52 -3.08 3.83
C PHE A 108 -5.24 -3.39 4.60
N ALA A 109 -5.12 -4.57 5.19
CA ALA A 109 -3.92 -4.96 5.94
C ALA A 109 -2.75 -5.12 4.98
N ILE A 110 -3.00 -5.83 3.86
CA ILE A 110 -2.02 -6.02 2.79
C ILE A 110 -1.51 -4.66 2.28
N HIS A 111 -2.42 -3.74 1.97
CA HIS A 111 -2.04 -2.42 1.47
C HIS A 111 -1.37 -1.53 2.51
N THR A 112 -1.79 -1.61 3.78
CA THR A 112 -1.15 -0.87 4.87
C THR A 112 0.29 -1.36 5.07
N ASP A 113 0.51 -2.67 5.14
CA ASP A 113 1.83 -3.27 5.30
C ASP A 113 2.74 -2.97 4.11
N GLN A 114 2.17 -3.02 2.89
CA GLN A 114 2.90 -2.63 1.68
C GLN A 114 3.33 -1.18 1.78
N LEU A 115 2.41 -0.22 1.92
CA LEU A 115 2.73 1.22 1.92
C LEU A 115 3.64 1.65 3.08
N GLN A 116 3.69 0.89 4.18
CA GLN A 116 4.63 1.15 5.28
C GLN A 116 6.06 0.65 5.01
N GLY A 117 6.26 -0.16 3.96
CA GLY A 117 7.57 -0.67 3.56
C GLY A 117 8.53 0.43 3.13
N ASP A 118 9.81 0.27 3.47
CA ASP A 118 10.91 1.20 3.14
C ASP A 118 11.05 1.54 1.66
N SER A 119 10.74 0.56 0.81
CA SER A 119 10.99 0.63 -0.62
C SER A 119 9.76 0.98 -1.44
N GLN A 120 8.60 1.26 -0.80
CA GLN A 120 7.41 1.62 -1.56
C GLN A 120 7.44 3.07 -2.00
N SER A 121 7.32 3.23 -3.32
CA SER A 121 7.19 4.52 -3.98
C SER A 121 5.79 5.09 -3.86
N LEU A 122 5.69 6.42 -3.86
CA LEU A 122 4.46 7.19 -3.97
C LEU A 122 3.63 6.80 -5.20
N SER A 123 4.24 6.25 -6.23
CA SER A 123 3.55 5.74 -7.42
C SER A 123 2.49 4.68 -7.11
N HIS A 124 2.66 3.92 -6.03
CA HIS A 124 1.79 2.80 -5.66
C HIS A 124 0.53 3.23 -4.88
N VAL A 125 0.42 4.52 -4.54
CA VAL A 125 -0.64 5.08 -3.71
C VAL A 125 -1.98 5.08 -4.42
N VAL A 126 -2.04 5.68 -5.61
CA VAL A 126 -3.27 5.73 -6.42
C VAL A 126 -3.77 4.31 -6.74
N PRO A 127 -2.92 3.38 -7.24
CA PRO A 127 -3.29 1.97 -7.44
C PRO A 127 -3.85 1.30 -6.18
N CYS A 128 -3.21 1.51 -5.02
CA CYS A 128 -3.68 0.96 -3.75
C CYS A 128 -5.10 1.44 -3.42
N LEU A 129 -5.33 2.76 -3.47
CA LEU A 129 -6.61 3.34 -3.11
C LEU A 129 -7.73 2.88 -4.05
N LEU A 130 -7.50 2.94 -5.37
CA LEU A 130 -8.47 2.48 -6.36
C LEU A 130 -8.76 0.97 -6.22
N ASN A 131 -7.75 0.17 -5.89
CA ASN A 131 -7.94 -1.27 -5.64
C ASN A 131 -8.80 -1.53 -4.40
N LEU A 132 -8.63 -0.73 -3.33
CA LEU A 132 -9.50 -0.78 -2.15
C LEU A 132 -10.93 -0.36 -2.49
N GLU A 133 -11.12 0.72 -3.26
CA GLU A 133 -12.46 1.13 -3.72
C GLU A 133 -13.14 0.02 -4.54
N ALA A 134 -12.42 -0.59 -5.48
CA ALA A 134 -12.94 -1.70 -6.28
C ALA A 134 -13.34 -2.93 -5.42
N HIS A 135 -12.52 -3.28 -4.42
CA HIS A 135 -12.84 -4.34 -3.45
C HIS A 135 -14.13 -4.03 -2.66
N LEU A 136 -14.28 -2.80 -2.19
CA LEU A 136 -15.47 -2.39 -1.43
C LEU A 136 -16.74 -2.40 -2.29
N LEU A 137 -16.63 -1.95 -3.55
CA LEU A 137 -17.74 -1.94 -4.51
C LEU A 137 -18.19 -3.35 -4.91
N THR A 138 -17.28 -4.32 -4.89
CA THR A 138 -17.57 -5.73 -5.23
C THR A 138 -17.91 -6.62 -4.03
N THR A 139 -17.94 -6.05 -2.82
CA THR A 139 -18.24 -6.80 -1.59
C THR A 139 -19.69 -7.32 -1.59
N THR A 140 -19.87 -8.56 -1.14
CA THR A 140 -21.16 -9.27 -1.10
C THR A 140 -22.15 -8.68 -0.09
N ALA A 141 -23.43 -9.06 -0.19
CA ALA A 141 -24.51 -8.56 0.67
C ALA A 141 -24.22 -8.68 2.18
N ALA A 142 -23.54 -9.75 2.61
CA ALA A 142 -23.20 -9.99 4.02
C ALA A 142 -22.24 -8.95 4.61
N GLY A 143 -21.42 -8.28 3.78
CA GLY A 143 -20.49 -7.23 4.18
C GLY A 143 -20.87 -5.83 3.69
N LYS A 144 -21.96 -5.69 2.92
CA LYS A 144 -22.26 -4.47 2.14
C LYS A 144 -22.40 -3.21 2.98
N GLN A 145 -23.07 -3.27 4.13
CA GLN A 145 -23.22 -2.11 5.02
C GLN A 145 -21.86 -1.60 5.51
N LEU A 146 -20.99 -2.50 5.97
CA LEU A 146 -19.67 -2.12 6.46
C LEU A 146 -18.75 -1.67 5.32
N ALA A 147 -18.86 -2.30 4.16
CA ALA A 147 -18.16 -1.88 2.95
C ALA A 147 -18.56 -0.47 2.50
N GLN A 148 -19.84 -0.10 2.61
CA GLN A 148 -20.31 1.25 2.31
C GLN A 148 -19.75 2.29 3.29
N VAL A 149 -19.69 1.97 4.59
CA VAL A 149 -19.07 2.84 5.60
C VAL A 149 -17.58 3.03 5.31
N LEU A 150 -16.87 1.94 5.00
CA LEU A 150 -15.45 1.97 4.61
C LEU A 150 -15.24 2.79 3.34
N LEU A 151 -16.07 2.58 2.31
CA LEU A 151 -15.94 3.27 1.03
C LEU A 151 -16.12 4.77 1.19
N LYS A 152 -17.16 5.18 1.92
CA LYS A 152 -17.40 6.59 2.22
C LYS A 152 -16.22 7.20 2.98
N SER A 153 -15.76 6.56 4.06
CA SER A 153 -14.63 7.06 4.84
C SER A 153 -13.31 7.08 4.04
N LEU A 154 -13.11 6.12 3.14
CA LEU A 154 -11.96 6.10 2.22
C LEU A 154 -12.02 7.29 1.25
N GLN A 155 -13.15 7.49 0.57
CA GLN A 155 -13.35 8.57 -0.39
C GLN A 155 -13.18 9.95 0.25
N GLU A 156 -13.80 10.17 1.41
CA GLU A 156 -13.70 11.45 2.12
C GLU A 156 -12.27 11.77 2.56
N ARG A 157 -11.53 10.77 3.08
CA ARG A 157 -10.17 10.96 3.60
C ARG A 157 -9.10 11.06 2.52
N PHE A 158 -9.36 10.51 1.33
CA PHE A 158 -8.43 10.51 0.21
C PHE A 158 -8.89 11.36 -0.98
N ALA A 159 -9.91 12.19 -0.79
CA ALA A 159 -10.40 13.12 -1.82
C ALA A 159 -9.29 14.04 -2.34
N ALA A 160 -8.40 14.52 -1.46
CA ALA A 160 -7.24 15.32 -1.85
C ALA A 160 -6.22 14.57 -2.75
N ILE A 161 -6.35 13.25 -2.94
CA ILE A 161 -5.46 12.44 -3.79
C ILE A 161 -6.21 11.93 -5.03
N LEU A 162 -7.49 11.59 -4.91
CA LEU A 162 -8.25 10.94 -5.98
C LEU A 162 -9.19 11.87 -6.73
N SER A 163 -9.51 13.04 -6.18
CA SER A 163 -10.54 13.95 -6.69
C SER A 163 -9.93 15.30 -7.08
N PRO A 164 -9.62 15.53 -8.38
CA PRO A 164 -9.01 16.78 -8.86
C PRO A 164 -9.83 18.05 -8.57
N ASP A 165 -11.12 17.91 -8.29
CA ASP A 165 -12.05 18.96 -7.89
C ASP A 165 -12.01 19.30 -6.40
N PHE A 166 -11.30 18.52 -5.57
CA PHE A 166 -11.25 18.72 -4.13
C PHE A 166 -10.36 19.92 -3.74
N PRO A 167 -10.76 20.72 -2.74
CA PRO A 167 -9.91 21.80 -2.22
C PRO A 167 -8.57 21.24 -1.70
N HIS A 168 -7.45 21.81 -2.14
CA HIS A 168 -6.10 21.32 -1.82
C HIS A 168 -5.76 19.93 -2.37
N PHE A 169 -6.34 19.58 -3.53
CA PHE A 169 -5.92 18.40 -4.30
C PHE A 169 -4.40 18.39 -4.57
N ASP A 170 -3.79 17.24 -4.36
CA ASP A 170 -2.38 16.96 -4.57
C ASP A 170 -2.20 15.96 -5.71
N ALA A 171 -1.73 16.46 -6.86
CA ALA A 171 -1.48 15.66 -8.05
C ALA A 171 -0.23 14.77 -7.94
N THR A 172 0.62 14.94 -6.91
CA THR A 172 1.93 14.29 -6.79
C THR A 172 1.83 12.76 -6.85
N PRO A 173 0.90 12.09 -6.12
CA PRO A 173 0.76 10.64 -6.21
C PRO A 173 0.31 10.16 -7.59
N ALA A 174 -0.54 10.94 -8.26
CA ALA A 174 -0.99 10.64 -9.61
C ALA A 174 0.13 10.84 -10.64
N ALA A 175 0.97 11.87 -10.48
CA ALA A 175 2.15 12.10 -11.31
C ALA A 175 3.19 10.98 -11.14
N ALA A 176 3.47 10.57 -9.90
CA ALA A 176 4.34 9.42 -9.63
C ALA A 176 3.78 8.12 -10.22
N CYS A 177 2.46 7.88 -10.10
CA CYS A 177 1.79 6.74 -10.72
C CYS A 177 1.90 6.77 -12.24
N LEU A 178 1.70 7.94 -12.87
CA LEU A 178 1.82 8.12 -14.31
C LEU A 178 3.21 7.75 -14.82
N LEU A 179 4.26 8.11 -14.09
CA LEU A 179 5.65 7.87 -14.49
C LEU A 179 6.22 6.56 -13.96
N ASP A 180 5.47 5.76 -13.23
CA ASP A 180 5.92 4.42 -12.85
C ASP A 180 5.46 3.39 -13.89
N PRO A 181 6.37 2.77 -14.65
CA PRO A 181 6.03 1.82 -15.71
C PRO A 181 5.24 0.60 -15.20
N SER A 182 5.34 0.23 -13.92
CA SER A 182 4.61 -0.89 -13.35
C SER A 182 3.13 -0.60 -13.07
N VAL A 183 2.74 0.68 -12.99
CA VAL A 183 1.37 1.08 -12.60
C VAL A 183 0.74 2.17 -13.48
N SER A 184 1.51 2.79 -14.39
CA SER A 184 1.07 3.90 -15.24
C SER A 184 -0.19 3.62 -16.07
N LEU A 185 -0.39 2.36 -16.46
CA LEU A 185 -1.57 1.93 -17.23
C LEU A 185 -2.89 2.12 -16.48
N ILE A 186 -2.87 2.18 -15.14
CA ILE A 186 -4.07 2.41 -14.32
C ILE A 186 -4.70 3.76 -14.66
N LEU A 187 -3.88 4.79 -14.86
CA LEU A 187 -4.34 6.13 -15.24
C LEU A 187 -4.79 6.23 -16.70
N GLN A 188 -4.56 5.19 -17.51
CA GLN A 188 -4.97 5.18 -18.92
C GLN A 188 -6.44 4.79 -19.12
N THR A 189 -7.09 4.28 -18.08
CA THR A 189 -8.51 3.91 -18.10
C THR A 189 -9.43 5.12 -18.31
N PRO A 190 -10.61 4.95 -18.95
CA PRO A 190 -11.52 6.06 -19.25
C PRO A 190 -11.95 6.88 -18.02
N ASP A 191 -12.16 6.22 -16.88
CA ASP A 191 -12.61 6.86 -15.65
C ASP A 191 -11.53 7.77 -15.02
N MET A 192 -10.26 7.57 -15.38
CA MET A 192 -9.12 8.28 -14.79
C MET A 192 -8.71 9.53 -15.58
N VAL A 193 -9.48 9.95 -16.59
CA VAL A 193 -9.16 11.13 -17.41
C VAL A 193 -8.88 12.40 -16.56
N PRO A 194 -9.70 12.77 -15.55
CA PRO A 194 -9.44 13.96 -14.75
C PRO A 194 -8.12 13.85 -13.98
N LEU A 195 -7.88 12.70 -13.35
CA LEU A 195 -6.69 12.44 -12.54
C LEU A 195 -5.42 12.42 -13.41
N ARG A 196 -5.49 11.80 -14.60
CA ARG A 196 -4.42 11.78 -15.59
C ARG A 196 -4.06 13.18 -16.09
N ARG A 197 -5.05 14.04 -16.36
CA ARG A 197 -4.80 15.43 -16.78
C ARG A 197 -4.09 16.23 -15.70
N ALA A 198 -4.52 16.09 -14.46
CA ALA A 198 -3.88 16.78 -13.33
C ALA A 198 -2.44 16.29 -13.11
N ALA A 199 -2.21 14.98 -13.22
CA ALA A 199 -0.87 14.39 -13.20
C ALA A 199 0.02 14.95 -14.32
N GLN A 200 -0.49 15.01 -15.56
CA GLN A 200 0.24 15.56 -16.71
C GLN A 200 0.64 17.02 -16.50
N SER A 201 -0.29 17.86 -16.03
CA SER A 201 -0.04 19.27 -15.74
C SER A 201 1.01 19.48 -14.65
N LEU A 202 1.02 18.62 -13.61
CA LEU A 202 2.08 18.67 -12.60
C LEU A 202 3.44 18.26 -13.17
N VAL A 203 3.50 17.19 -13.98
CA VAL A 203 4.75 16.75 -14.63
C VAL A 203 5.32 17.84 -15.53
N GLU A 204 4.48 18.51 -16.31
CA GLU A 204 4.86 19.68 -17.12
C GLU A 204 5.46 20.79 -16.26
N THR A 205 4.78 21.13 -15.16
CA THR A 205 5.23 22.17 -14.23
C THR A 205 6.60 21.83 -13.64
N LEU A 206 6.79 20.58 -13.19
CA LEU A 206 8.06 20.13 -12.63
C LEU A 206 9.17 20.12 -13.69
N ALA A 207 8.91 19.66 -14.90
CA ALA A 207 9.89 19.59 -15.98
C ALA A 207 10.49 20.96 -16.32
N THR A 208 9.74 22.06 -16.17
CA THR A 208 10.28 23.42 -16.37
C THR A 208 11.42 23.77 -15.41
N GLN A 209 11.48 23.12 -14.24
CA GLN A 209 12.51 23.34 -13.22
C GLN A 209 13.82 22.63 -13.57
N TYR A 210 13.81 21.64 -14.46
CA TYR A 210 14.98 20.83 -14.85
C TYR A 210 15.64 21.29 -16.15
N ASN A 211 15.47 22.56 -16.55
CA ASN A 211 16.02 23.07 -17.81
C ASN A 211 17.53 22.74 -17.99
N PRO A 212 17.96 22.29 -19.19
CA PRO A 212 19.19 21.54 -19.41
C PRO A 212 20.43 22.45 -19.55
N ALA A 213 20.82 23.17 -18.50
CA ALA A 213 22.13 23.83 -18.45
C ALA A 213 23.23 22.92 -17.86
N THR A 214 22.88 21.72 -17.38
CA THR A 214 23.83 20.81 -16.72
C THR A 214 23.37 19.36 -16.87
N ALA A 215 23.81 18.67 -17.93
CA ALA A 215 23.70 17.21 -18.01
C ALA A 215 25.01 16.62 -18.60
N PRO A 216 25.73 15.76 -17.87
CA PRO A 216 26.88 15.01 -18.37
C PRO A 216 26.47 13.90 -19.36
N GLN A 217 27.37 13.55 -20.28
CA GLN A 217 27.15 12.63 -21.40
C GLN A 217 26.93 11.16 -20.99
N ALA A 218 26.09 10.48 -21.78
CA ALA A 218 25.61 9.11 -21.60
C ALA A 218 26.66 8.01 -21.88
N VAL A 219 26.53 6.88 -21.18
CA VAL A 219 27.17 5.59 -21.48
C VAL A 219 26.12 4.57 -21.91
N THR A 220 26.36 3.91 -23.05
CA THR A 220 25.44 2.98 -23.72
C THR A 220 25.50 1.58 -23.10
N ALA A 221 24.35 0.93 -22.87
CA ALA A 221 24.29 -0.50 -22.53
C ALA A 221 23.19 -1.22 -23.31
N THR A 222 23.56 -2.33 -23.95
CA THR A 222 22.75 -3.25 -24.76
C THR A 222 21.93 -4.23 -23.91
N GLN A 223 20.68 -4.50 -24.30
CA GLN A 223 19.77 -5.45 -23.65
C GLN A 223 19.69 -6.79 -24.41
N ASN A 224 19.62 -7.90 -23.67
CA ASN A 224 19.21 -9.22 -24.15
C ASN A 224 17.87 -9.61 -23.47
N ALA A 225 16.92 -10.15 -24.24
CA ALA A 225 15.59 -10.55 -23.78
C ALA A 225 15.54 -12.04 -23.40
N VAL A 226 14.73 -12.38 -22.39
CA VAL A 226 14.36 -13.76 -22.02
C VAL A 226 12.84 -13.83 -21.82
N ASP A 227 12.21 -14.84 -22.41
CA ASP A 227 10.76 -15.06 -22.49
C ASP A 227 10.14 -15.53 -21.16
N SER A 228 9.04 -14.89 -20.74
CA SER A 228 8.08 -15.35 -19.73
C SER A 228 6.75 -14.58 -19.87
N PRO A 229 5.59 -15.15 -19.48
CA PRO A 229 4.28 -14.56 -19.74
C PRO A 229 4.01 -13.27 -18.94
N PRO A 230 3.09 -12.39 -19.40
CA PRO A 230 2.92 -11.05 -18.85
C PRO A 230 2.14 -11.09 -17.53
N THR A 231 2.57 -10.38 -16.49
CA THR A 231 1.64 -10.02 -15.39
C THR A 231 2.06 -8.77 -14.60
N VAL A 232 1.79 -7.59 -15.15
CA VAL A 232 2.12 -6.28 -14.53
C VAL A 232 1.17 -5.91 -13.35
N LEU A 233 0.05 -6.62 -13.15
CA LEU A 233 -0.98 -6.22 -12.18
C LEU A 233 -1.37 -7.30 -11.14
N GLN A 234 -0.58 -8.37 -10.94
CA GLN A 234 -0.93 -9.40 -9.92
C GLN A 234 -1.15 -8.80 -8.52
N LYS A 235 -0.41 -7.74 -8.19
CA LYS A 235 -0.49 -7.03 -6.90
C LYS A 235 -1.83 -6.30 -6.69
N TYR A 236 -2.54 -5.91 -7.76
CA TYR A 236 -3.80 -5.16 -7.71
C TYR A 236 -4.93 -5.92 -8.41
N ARG A 237 -5.19 -7.15 -7.94
CA ARG A 237 -6.13 -8.08 -8.58
C ARG A 237 -7.53 -7.52 -8.85
N PHE A 238 -8.04 -6.61 -8.01
CA PHE A 238 -9.38 -6.04 -8.18
C PHE A 238 -9.41 -4.95 -9.26
N LEU A 239 -8.30 -4.23 -9.44
CA LEU A 239 -8.15 -3.30 -10.58
C LEU A 239 -7.95 -4.05 -11.87
N ALA A 240 -7.13 -5.11 -11.86
CA ALA A 240 -6.88 -5.93 -13.03
C ALA A 240 -8.19 -6.47 -13.65
N SER A 241 -9.16 -6.87 -12.82
CA SER A 241 -10.48 -7.35 -13.31
C SER A 241 -11.38 -6.28 -13.95
N ARG A 242 -11.04 -4.99 -13.83
CA ARG A 242 -11.84 -3.87 -14.36
C ARG A 242 -11.22 -3.19 -15.59
N MET A 243 -10.03 -3.60 -16.01
CA MET A 243 -9.32 -2.96 -17.13
C MET A 243 -9.61 -3.68 -18.45
N GLU A 244 -10.35 -3.01 -19.35
CA GLU A 244 -10.33 -3.28 -20.80
C GLU A 244 -9.42 -2.24 -21.46
N VAL A 245 -8.17 -2.61 -21.74
CA VAL A 245 -7.24 -1.71 -22.44
C VAL A 245 -7.56 -1.78 -23.93
N ASN A 246 -8.38 -0.85 -24.42
CA ASN A 246 -8.61 -0.69 -25.85
C ASN A 246 -7.35 -0.12 -26.52
N VAL A 247 -6.65 -0.98 -27.26
CA VAL A 247 -5.49 -0.63 -28.10
C VAL A 247 -5.99 0.06 -29.36
N SER A 248 -6.06 1.38 -29.33
CA SER A 248 -6.26 2.17 -30.54
C SER A 248 -4.92 2.67 -31.05
N LEU A 249 -4.51 2.14 -32.20
CA LEU A 249 -3.30 2.54 -32.93
C LEU A 249 -3.58 3.84 -33.70
N THR A 250 -2.84 4.90 -33.41
CA THR A 250 -2.68 6.03 -34.33
C THR A 250 -1.21 6.38 -34.43
N ASN A 251 -0.56 5.85 -35.47
CA ASN A 251 0.78 6.27 -35.88
C ASN A 251 0.67 7.55 -36.70
N GLN A 252 1.13 8.67 -36.16
CA GLN A 252 1.65 9.78 -36.96
C GLN A 252 2.99 10.22 -36.37
N PRO A 253 4.06 10.33 -37.19
CA PRO A 253 5.32 10.87 -36.74
C PRO A 253 5.25 12.40 -36.84
N ASP A 254 5.22 13.10 -35.72
CA ASP A 254 5.25 14.56 -35.71
C ASP A 254 6.15 15.10 -34.59
N GLY A 255 7.12 15.93 -35.00
CA GLY A 255 7.81 16.94 -34.18
C GLY A 255 8.42 16.50 -32.85
N THR A 256 9.69 16.12 -32.87
CA THR A 256 10.60 16.06 -31.71
C THR A 256 10.82 17.46 -31.12
N ASP A 257 10.10 17.82 -30.04
CA ASP A 257 10.65 18.69 -28.97
C ASP A 257 9.74 18.88 -27.74
N SER A 258 8.48 18.46 -27.75
CA SER A 258 7.60 18.71 -26.58
C SER A 258 7.65 17.58 -25.55
N LEU A 259 7.68 17.94 -24.26
CA LEU A 259 7.54 17.00 -23.14
C LEU A 259 6.29 16.13 -23.30
N LEU A 260 5.19 16.70 -23.81
CA LEU A 260 3.96 15.98 -24.10
C LEU A 260 4.15 14.83 -25.11
N THR A 261 5.05 15.01 -26.09
CA THR A 261 5.38 13.97 -27.06
C THR A 261 6.17 12.84 -26.40
N GLU A 262 7.14 13.17 -25.53
CA GLU A 262 7.86 12.18 -24.72
C GLU A 262 6.91 11.38 -23.82
N MET A 263 5.97 12.06 -23.15
CA MET A 263 4.98 11.40 -22.29
C MET A 263 4.06 10.44 -23.05
N LYS A 264 3.55 10.85 -24.22
CA LYS A 264 2.72 9.99 -25.07
C LYS A 264 3.51 8.76 -25.53
N LYS A 265 4.72 8.98 -26.05
CA LYS A 265 5.62 7.91 -26.49
C LYS A 265 5.91 6.93 -25.36
N TYR A 266 6.25 7.42 -24.17
CA TYR A 266 6.47 6.58 -23.00
C TYR A 266 5.25 5.71 -22.68
N VAL A 267 4.05 6.27 -22.64
CA VAL A 267 2.83 5.50 -22.36
C VAL A 267 2.60 4.42 -23.42
N ASP A 268 2.89 4.70 -24.68
CA ASP A 268 2.75 3.72 -25.76
C ASP A 268 3.82 2.62 -25.70
N ASP A 269 5.06 2.95 -25.35
CA ASP A 269 6.13 1.98 -25.10
C ASP A 269 5.75 1.03 -23.94
N ILE A 270 5.19 1.56 -22.85
CA ILE A 270 4.79 0.73 -21.69
C ILE A 270 3.65 -0.23 -22.02
N LYS A 271 2.71 0.14 -22.91
CA LYS A 271 1.65 -0.78 -23.36
C LYS A 271 2.20 -1.98 -24.12
N GLN A 272 3.38 -1.85 -24.74
CA GLN A 272 3.99 -2.86 -25.61
C GLN A 272 5.11 -3.64 -24.93
N SER A 273 5.64 -3.14 -23.82
CA SER A 273 6.78 -3.73 -23.11
C SER A 273 6.36 -4.54 -21.89
N VAL A 274 7.12 -5.60 -21.62
CA VAL A 274 7.09 -6.29 -20.31
C VAL A 274 8.05 -5.56 -19.37
N PHE A 275 7.59 -5.26 -18.17
CA PHE A 275 8.36 -4.54 -17.17
C PHE A 275 8.86 -5.50 -16.08
N ASN A 276 10.17 -5.73 -16.03
CA ASN A 276 10.81 -6.68 -15.10
C ASN A 276 11.84 -6.02 -14.16
N GLU A 277 12.07 -4.72 -14.29
CA GLU A 277 13.06 -3.98 -13.52
C GLU A 277 12.41 -3.07 -12.47
N THR A 278 13.18 -2.31 -11.70
CA THR A 278 12.61 -1.27 -10.82
C THR A 278 12.37 0.03 -11.60
N PRO A 279 11.39 0.88 -11.20
CA PRO A 279 11.12 2.14 -11.90
C PRO A 279 12.37 3.03 -12.04
N LEU A 280 13.22 3.05 -11.01
CA LEU A 280 14.48 3.80 -11.03
C LEU A 280 15.48 3.26 -12.06
N GLN A 281 15.58 1.94 -12.22
CA GLN A 281 16.45 1.33 -13.24
C GLN A 281 15.96 1.64 -14.65
N PHE A 282 14.65 1.58 -14.87
CA PHE A 282 14.03 1.93 -16.14
C PHE A 282 14.33 3.36 -16.56
N TRP A 283 14.08 4.34 -15.67
CA TRP A 283 14.30 5.74 -16.03
C TRP A 283 15.77 6.08 -16.26
N ARG A 284 16.70 5.46 -15.50
CA ARG A 284 18.14 5.60 -15.76
C ARG A 284 18.54 5.02 -17.12
N SER A 285 18.00 3.86 -17.50
CA SER A 285 18.34 3.25 -18.79
C SER A 285 17.72 3.97 -19.99
N LYS A 286 16.62 4.72 -19.76
CA LYS A 286 15.87 5.45 -20.79
C LYS A 286 16.11 6.97 -20.76
N GLU A 287 17.06 7.47 -19.99
CA GLU A 287 17.36 8.90 -19.86
C GLU A 287 17.70 9.54 -21.22
N ALA A 288 18.48 8.86 -22.06
CA ALA A 288 18.78 9.33 -23.42
C ALA A 288 17.58 9.31 -24.37
N VAL A 289 16.57 8.47 -24.09
CA VAL A 289 15.34 8.35 -24.89
C VAL A 289 14.29 9.38 -24.47
N TYR A 290 14.28 9.72 -23.18
CA TYR A 290 13.32 10.61 -22.54
C TYR A 290 14.04 11.72 -21.73
N PRO A 291 14.87 12.56 -22.38
CA PRO A 291 15.74 13.50 -21.67
C PRO A 291 14.99 14.56 -20.87
N LYS A 292 13.74 14.91 -21.23
CA LYS A 292 12.94 15.90 -20.51
C LYS A 292 12.09 15.26 -19.42
N LEU A 293 11.65 14.01 -19.65
CA LEU A 293 10.77 13.30 -18.73
C LEU A 293 11.53 12.53 -17.64
N ALA A 294 12.69 11.95 -17.95
CA ALA A 294 13.44 11.09 -17.03
C ALA A 294 13.89 11.78 -15.74
N PRO A 295 14.39 13.04 -15.72
CA PRO A 295 14.76 13.71 -14.48
C PRO A 295 13.58 13.86 -13.52
N VAL A 296 12.42 14.28 -14.04
CA VAL A 296 11.19 14.43 -13.26
C VAL A 296 10.68 13.07 -12.77
N ALA A 297 10.77 12.05 -13.62
CA ALA A 297 10.34 10.71 -13.29
C ALA A 297 11.17 10.10 -12.15
N LEU A 298 12.50 10.22 -12.20
CA LEU A 298 13.40 9.73 -11.15
C LEU A 298 13.05 10.34 -9.79
N ASP A 299 12.79 11.64 -9.75
CA ASP A 299 12.43 12.32 -8.50
C ASP A 299 11.05 11.86 -7.99
N LEU A 300 10.05 11.77 -8.86
CA LEU A 300 8.70 11.35 -8.44
C LEU A 300 8.63 9.87 -8.03
N VAL A 301 9.28 8.94 -8.75
CA VAL A 301 9.22 7.51 -8.41
C VAL A 301 10.15 7.15 -7.24
N SER A 302 11.11 8.00 -6.89
CA SER A 302 11.94 7.82 -5.68
C SER A 302 11.24 8.27 -4.40
N ALA A 303 10.18 9.09 -4.50
CA ALA A 303 9.47 9.60 -3.35
C ALA A 303 8.81 8.44 -2.55
N PRO A 304 9.01 8.35 -1.23
CA PRO A 304 8.43 7.28 -0.43
C PRO A 304 6.91 7.44 -0.27
N ALA A 305 6.19 6.33 -0.26
CA ALA A 305 4.73 6.31 -0.09
C ALA A 305 4.27 6.72 1.32
N SER A 306 5.12 6.57 2.33
CA SER A 306 4.73 6.75 3.74
C SER A 306 5.81 7.41 4.57
N GLN A 307 5.36 8.11 5.61
CA GLN A 307 6.22 8.69 6.65
C GLN A 307 6.67 7.64 7.68
N ALA A 308 6.27 6.37 7.54
CA ALA A 308 6.67 5.27 8.43
C ALA A 308 8.20 5.07 8.52
N PHE A 309 8.94 5.47 7.49
CA PHE A 309 10.41 5.54 7.57
C PHE A 309 10.87 6.51 8.67
N VAL A 310 10.32 7.73 8.67
CA VAL A 310 10.61 8.78 9.64
C VAL A 310 10.22 8.35 11.06
N GLU A 311 9.08 7.66 11.23
CA GLU A 311 8.67 7.10 12.52
C GLU A 311 9.70 6.08 13.07
N ARG A 312 10.30 5.27 12.19
CA ARG A 312 11.37 4.35 12.57
C ARG A 312 12.67 5.05 12.91
N ILE A 313 13.02 6.13 12.20
CA ILE A 313 14.12 7.02 12.60
C ILE A 313 13.88 7.51 14.03
N PHE A 314 12.69 8.02 14.32
CA PHE A 314 12.35 8.50 15.67
C PHE A 314 12.35 7.40 16.72
N SER A 315 11.95 6.17 16.37
CA SER A 315 12.07 5.02 17.27
C SER A 315 13.53 4.70 17.58
N VAL A 316 14.42 4.73 16.57
CA VAL A 316 15.87 4.58 16.75
C VAL A 316 16.44 5.72 17.59
N CYS A 317 16.04 6.97 17.34
CA CYS A 317 16.41 8.12 18.16
C CYS A 317 15.99 7.90 19.62
N GLY A 318 14.75 7.45 19.86
CA GLY A 318 14.23 7.12 21.18
C GLY A 318 15.07 6.06 21.89
N LEU A 319 15.43 4.97 21.19
CA LEU A 319 16.33 3.96 21.75
C LEU A 319 17.71 4.52 22.09
N LEU A 320 18.30 5.32 21.18
CA LEU A 320 19.63 5.90 21.35
C LEU A 320 19.68 7.01 22.42
N SER A 321 18.54 7.63 22.73
CA SER A 321 18.39 8.68 23.74
C SER A 321 17.86 8.19 25.10
N SER A 322 17.27 6.99 25.16
CA SER A 322 16.60 6.38 26.33
C SER A 322 17.51 6.03 27.55
N GLY A 323 18.62 6.73 27.74
CA GLY A 323 19.26 6.84 29.05
C GLY A 323 20.29 5.76 29.41
N LEU A 324 20.69 4.88 28.49
CA LEU A 324 21.85 4.00 28.70
C LEU A 324 23.12 4.69 28.19
N ARG A 325 23.70 5.57 29.04
CA ARG A 325 25.01 6.27 28.92
C ARG A 325 25.12 7.33 27.80
N ASN A 326 24.75 8.57 28.13
CA ASN A 326 24.81 9.75 27.25
C ASN A 326 26.09 10.63 27.41
N ARG A 327 27.25 10.04 27.71
CA ARG A 327 28.54 10.70 27.44
C ARG A 327 29.21 10.02 26.25
N THR A 328 28.64 10.22 25.07
CA THR A 328 29.28 9.83 23.81
C THR A 328 29.81 11.10 23.15
N THR A 329 31.04 11.04 22.62
CA THR A 329 31.65 12.15 21.85
C THR A 329 30.95 12.38 20.50
N THR A 330 30.22 11.37 20.03
CA THR A 330 29.49 11.35 18.76
C THR A 330 28.07 11.86 18.94
N SER A 331 27.59 12.70 18.01
CA SER A 331 26.25 13.27 18.06
C SER A 331 25.15 12.21 17.84
N LEU A 332 23.93 12.48 18.29
CA LEU A 332 22.79 11.58 18.09
C LEU A 332 22.53 11.35 16.60
N GLU A 333 22.62 12.40 15.80
CA GLU A 333 22.42 12.38 14.34
C GLU A 333 23.40 11.42 13.67
N GLN A 334 24.69 11.49 14.02
CA GLN A 334 25.72 10.60 13.48
C GLN A 334 25.45 9.13 13.85
N ARG A 335 25.01 8.86 15.09
CA ARG A 335 24.67 7.49 15.53
C ARG A 335 23.45 6.95 14.80
N VAL A 336 22.43 7.78 14.62
CA VAL A 336 21.21 7.45 13.87
C VAL A 336 21.56 7.18 12.41
N PHE A 337 22.36 8.04 11.78
CA PHE A 337 22.84 7.88 10.41
C PHE A 337 23.56 6.54 10.22
N LEU A 338 24.55 6.23 11.07
CA LEU A 338 25.29 4.96 10.99
C LEU A 338 24.37 3.75 11.22
N LYS A 339 23.41 3.86 12.16
CA LYS A 339 22.51 2.75 12.50
C LYS A 339 21.54 2.43 11.37
N ILE A 340 20.95 3.45 10.74
CA ILE A 340 19.97 3.30 9.65
C ILE A 340 20.67 2.84 8.38
N ASN A 341 21.83 3.42 8.06
CA ASN A 341 22.59 3.09 6.86
C ASN A 341 23.52 1.89 7.05
N LYS A 342 23.44 1.17 8.18
CA LYS A 342 24.34 0.05 8.50
C LYS A 342 24.46 -0.96 7.35
N LYS A 343 23.36 -1.26 6.67
CA LYS A 343 23.34 -2.20 5.53
C LYS A 343 24.08 -1.67 4.29
N LEU A 344 24.09 -0.35 4.08
CA LEU A 344 24.75 0.31 2.95
C LEU A 344 26.23 0.58 3.21
N LEU A 345 26.66 0.54 4.47
CA LEU A 345 28.02 0.88 4.91
C LEU A 345 28.91 -0.34 5.17
N ILE A 346 28.34 -1.55 5.15
CA ILE A 346 29.03 -2.81 5.49
C ILE A 346 29.23 -3.72 4.25
N ASP A 347 28.61 -3.37 3.12
CA ASP A 347 28.87 -3.97 1.80
C ASP A 347 29.93 -3.14 1.05
#